data_AF-A0A0F9XAP4-F1
#
_entry.id   AF-A0A0F9XAP4-F1
#
_cell.length_a   1.000
_cell.length_b   1.000
_cell.length_c   1.000
_cell.angle_alpha   90.00
_cell.angle_beta   90.00
_cell.angle_gamma   90.00
#
_symmetry.space_group_name_H-M   'P 1'
#
loop_
_entity.id
_entity.type
_entity.pdbx_description
1 polymer ?
#
loop_
_entity_poly.entity_id
_entity_poly.type
_entity_poly.pdbx_seq_one_letter_code
_entity_poly.pdbx_strand_id
1 'polypeptide(L)' 'MIITLQADNPDTGETAEYRMGVRNPGAAREAFRHFLRGRGWTEAQISTSQIKEVPSSPDR' A
#
# COMPACT_ATOMS: atom_id res chain seq x y z
N MET A 1 -12.90 5.24 8.91
CA MET A 1 -12.92 5.08 7.44
C MET A 1 -12.09 3.87 7.12
N ILE A 2 -12.49 3.04 6.15
CA ILE A 2 -11.64 1.96 5.66
C ILE A 2 -10.96 2.49 4.40
N ILE A 3 -9.64 2.40 4.36
CA ILE A 3 -8.83 2.73 3.19
C ILE A 3 -8.18 1.44 2.70
N THR A 4 -8.18 1.25 1.39
CA THR A 4 -7.35 0.23 0.74
C THR A 4 -6.22 0.94 0.00
N LEU A 5 -4.98 0.60 0.35
CA LEU A 5 -3.79 1.08 -0.35
C LEU A 5 -3.23 -0.05 -1.20
N GLN A 6 -2.82 0.29 -2.42
CA GLN A 6 -2.17 -0.61 -3.35
C GLN A 6 -0.85 -0.02 -3.83
N ALA A 7 0.16 -0.87 -4.00
CA ALA A 7 1.43 -0.52 -4.62
C ALA A 7 1.87 -1.66 -5.53
N ASP A 8 2.50 -1.29 -6.64
CA ASP A 8 3.06 -2.22 -7.62
C ASP A 8 4.59 -2.18 -7.52
N ASN A 9 5.23 -3.33 -7.31
CA ASN A 9 6.68 -3.44 -7.26
C ASN A 9 7.22 -3.28 -8.69
N PRO A 10 8.03 -2.25 -8.98
CA PRO A 10 8.53 -2.02 -10.33
C PRO A 10 9.54 -3.07 -10.78
N ASP A 11 10.15 -3.82 -9.86
CA ASP A 11 11.19 -4.79 -10.19
C ASP A 11 10.62 -6.19 -10.48
N THR A 12 9.65 -6.61 -9.66
CA THR A 12 9.06 -7.95 -9.74
C THR A 12 7.67 -7.99 -10.37
N GLY A 13 7.01 -6.84 -10.54
CA GLY A 13 5.61 -6.75 -10.94
C GLY A 13 4.63 -7.22 -9.85
N GLU A 14 5.10 -7.46 -8.63
CA GLU A 14 4.25 -7.88 -7.52
C GLU A 14 3.35 -6.73 -7.06
N THR A 15 2.04 -6.97 -7.00
CA THR A 15 1.09 -6.01 -6.44
C THR A 15 0.82 -6.30 -4.97
N ALA A 16 1.08 -5.32 -4.12
CA ALA A 16 0.79 -5.36 -2.70
C ALA A 16 -0.47 -4.57 -2.38
N GLU A 17 -1.39 -5.16 -1.63
CA GLU A 17 -2.60 -4.50 -1.12
C GLU A 17 -2.61 -4.50 0.41
N TYR A 18 -3.04 -3.40 1.00
CA TYR A 18 -3.18 -3.24 2.45
C TYR A 18 -4.47 -2.50 2.80
N ARG A 19 -5.34 -3.16 3.54
CA ARG A 19 -6.63 -2.61 3.99
C ARG A 19 -6.55 -2.28 5.47
N MET A 20 -6.83 -1.05 5.84
CA MET A 20 -6.80 -0.60 7.23
C MET A 20 -7.96 0.35 7.56
N GLY A 21 -8.54 0.16 8.74
CA GLY A 21 -9.43 1.12 9.35
C GLY A 21 -8.63 2.27 9.97
N VAL A 22 -8.57 3.43 9.30
CA VAL A 22 -7.89 4.62 9.81
C VAL A 22 -8.83 5.80 9.97
N ARG A 23 -8.40 6.73 10.82
CA ARG A 23 -8.98 8.08 10.92
C ARG A 23 -8.27 9.08 9.99
N ASN A 24 -7.01 8.81 9.61
CA ASN A 24 -6.17 9.69 8.82
C ASN A 24 -5.42 8.92 7.71
N PRO A 25 -5.53 9.31 6.42
CA PRO A 25 -4.84 8.64 5.31
C PRO A 25 -3.30 8.68 5.40
N GLY A 26 -2.72 9.70 6.05
CA GLY A 26 -1.26 9.76 6.24
C GLY A 26 -0.72 8.58 7.07
N ALA A 27 -1.43 8.21 8.13
CA ALA A 27 -1.06 7.07 8.96
C ALA A 27 -1.18 5.73 8.21
N ALA A 28 -2.18 5.60 7.33
CA ALA A 28 -2.31 4.40 6.49
C ALA A 28 -1.12 4.26 5.52
N ARG A 29 -0.66 5.37 4.92
CA ARG A 29 0.51 5.36 4.04
C ARG A 29 1.79 4.93 4.75
N GLU A 30 2.05 5.44 5.94
CA GLU A 30 3.23 5.07 6.73
C GLU A 30 3.17 3.60 7.17
N ALA A 31 2.01 3.13 7.63
CA ALA A 31 1.79 1.73 7.96
C ALA A 31 1.99 0.81 6.74
N PHE A 32 1.52 1.23 5.57
CA PHE A 32 1.68 0.48 4.34
C PHE A 32 3.14 0.41 3.90
N ARG A 33 3.92 1.50 4.00
CA ARG A 33 5.37 1.47 3.75
C ARG A 33 6.08 0.48 4.67
N HIS A 34 5.70 0.43 5.95
CA HIS A 34 6.26 -0.54 6.88
C HIS A 34 5.91 -1.98 6.48
N PHE A 35 4.68 -2.23 6.06
CA PHE A 35 4.23 -3.51 5.52
C PHE A 35 5.05 -3.94 4.28
N LEU A 36 5.31 -3.03 3.34
CA LEU A 36 6.13 -3.31 2.15
C LEU A 36 7.57 -3.67 2.52
N ARG A 37 8.17 -2.97 3.50
CA ARG A 37 9.51 -3.34 4.03
C ARG A 37 9.50 -4.74 4.64
N GLY A 38 8.44 -5.11 5.37
CA GLY A 38 8.25 -6.45 5.93
C GLY A 38 8.13 -7.54 4.86
N ARG A 39 7.68 -7.20 3.65
CA ARG A 39 7.71 -8.08 2.47
C ARG A 39 9.09 -8.19 1.80
N GLY A 40 10.08 -7.45 2.27
CA GLY A 40 11.42 -7.42 1.67
C GLY A 40 11.57 -6.39 0.55
N TRP A 41 10.60 -5.47 0.37
CA TRP A 41 10.79 -4.37 -0.57
C TRP A 41 11.79 -3.35 0.00
N THR A 42 12.71 -2.91 -0.84
CA THR A 42 13.72 -1.89 -0.51
C THR A 42 13.10 -0.49 -0.47
N GLU A 43 13.75 0.45 0.21
CA GLU A 43 13.28 1.85 0.22
C GLU A 43 13.25 2.49 -1.16
N ALA A 44 14.17 2.08 -2.06
CA ALA A 44 14.16 2.49 -3.45
C ALA A 44 12.90 2.00 -4.15
N GLN A 45 12.59 0.70 -4.06
CA GLN A 45 11.36 0.12 -4.62
C GLN A 45 10.11 0.82 -4.09
N ILE A 46 10.02 1.00 -2.76
CA ILE A 46 8.86 1.64 -2.13
C ILE A 46 8.71 3.10 -2.57
N SER A 47 9.82 3.83 -2.74
CA SER A 47 9.79 5.22 -3.21
C SER A 47 9.42 5.34 -4.69
N THR A 48 9.84 4.39 -5.52
CA THR A 48 9.46 4.31 -6.93
C THR A 48 8.04 3.75 -7.14
N SER A 49 7.53 3.01 -6.15
CA SER A 49 6.19 2.42 -6.21
C SER A 49 5.12 3.49 -6.07
N GLN A 50 4.15 3.52 -6.98
CA GLN A 50 3.01 4.42 -6.88
C GLN A 50 2.00 3.87 -5.86
N ILE A 51 2.06 4.37 -4.62
CA ILE A 51 1.06 4.06 -3.59
C ILE A 51 -0.23 4.81 -3.90
N LYS A 52 -1.21 4.07 -4.43
CA LYS A 52 -2.55 4.56 -4.78
C LYS A 52 -3.58 4.08 -3.75
N GLU A 53 -4.48 4.98 -3.38
CA GLU A 53 -5.71 4.61 -2.68
C GLU A 53 -6.66 4.04 -3.72
N VAL A 54 -7.06 2.79 -3.53
CA VAL A 54 -8.08 2.17 -4.37
C VAL A 54 -9.39 2.16 -3.58
N PRO A 55 -10.53 2.40 -4.25
CA PRO A 55 -11.81 2.20 -3.60
C PRO A 55 -11.82 0.76 -3.08
N SER A 56 -12.13 0.57 -1.80
CA SER A 56 -12.47 -0.76 -1.32
C SER A 56 -13.66 -1.20 -2.15
N SER A 57 -13.46 -2.02 -3.17
CA SER A 57 -14.56 -2.50 -4.01
C SER A 57 -15.64 -3.02 -3.08
N PRO A 58 -16.86 -2.45 -3.09
CA PRO A 58 -17.96 -3.11 -2.45
C PRO A 58 -18.14 -4.42 -3.23
N ASP A 59 -17.95 -5.51 -2.50
CA ASP A 59 -18.47 -6.86 -2.74
C ASP A 59 -19.46 -6.92 -3.92
N ARG A 60 -19.10 -7.62 -4.99
CA ARG A 60 -20.02 -7.98 -6.07
C ARG A 60 -20.58 -9.36 -5.81
#